data_AF-A0A850KHV7-F1
#
_entry.id   AF-A0A850KHV7-F1
#
_cell.length_a   1.000
_cell.length_b   1.000
_cell.length_c   1.000
_cell.angle_alpha   90.00
_cell.angle_beta   90.00
_cell.angle_gamma   90.00
#
_symmetry.space_group_name_H-M   'P 1'
#
loop_
_entity.id
_entity.type
_entity.pdbx_description
1 polymer ?
#
loop_
_entity_poly.entity_id
_entity_poly.type
_entity_poly.pdbx_seq_one_letter_code
_entity_poly.pdbx_strand_id
1 'polypeptide(L)'
;KIDDVVGAISAHLACGIWGTMAVPLTNADTSFVTQAIGVISIGAFVVVTSSIIWFILKVTVGIRCSEEDEELGLDKAELGMEAYPEFGRGSQTM
;
A
#
# COMPACT_ATOMS: atom_id res chain seq x y z
N LYS A 1 8.58 3.68 -13.79
CA LYS A 1 7.13 3.77 -13.45
C LYS A 1 6.93 3.01 -12.15
N ILE A 2 6.17 3.55 -11.19
CA ILE A 2 5.83 2.85 -9.93
C ILE A 2 4.43 2.28 -10.10
N ASP A 3 4.24 1.02 -9.73
CA ASP A 3 2.94 0.34 -9.79
C ASP A 3 2.30 0.35 -8.39
N ASP A 4 1.26 1.17 -8.23
CA ASP A 4 0.46 1.26 -7.01
C ASP A 4 -0.75 0.34 -7.18
N VAL A 5 -0.54 -0.94 -6.86
CA VAL A 5 -1.41 -2.08 -7.19
C VAL A 5 -2.88 -1.90 -6.83
N VAL A 6 -3.19 -1.11 -5.79
CA VAL A 6 -4.56 -0.84 -5.33
C VAL A 6 -4.93 0.65 -5.39
N GLY A 7 -4.06 1.50 -5.95
CA GLY A 7 -4.25 2.95 -5.96
C GLY A 7 -4.16 3.59 -4.57
N ALA A 8 -3.43 2.98 -3.64
CA ALA A 8 -3.35 3.41 -2.25
C ALA A 8 -2.81 4.85 -2.10
N ILE A 9 -1.80 5.21 -2.90
CA ILE A 9 -1.20 6.55 -2.86
C ILE A 9 -2.21 7.59 -3.34
N SER A 10 -2.93 7.28 -4.41
CA SER A 10 -3.92 8.20 -4.98
C SER A 10 -5.10 8.39 -4.02
N ALA A 11 -5.71 7.28 -3.56
CA ALA A 11 -6.94 7.29 -2.79
C ALA A 11 -6.76 7.64 -1.32
N HIS A 12 -5.61 7.31 -0.71
CA HIS A 12 -5.40 7.51 0.72
C HIS A 12 -4.37 8.61 1.03
N LEU A 13 -3.22 8.64 0.34
CA LEU A 13 -2.23 9.69 0.59
C LEU A 13 -2.70 11.03 0.02
N ALA A 14 -2.95 11.13 -1.29
CA ALA A 14 -3.29 12.40 -1.92
C ALA A 14 -4.67 12.93 -1.45
N CYS A 15 -5.71 12.10 -1.46
CA CYS A 15 -7.02 12.50 -0.94
C CYS A 15 -6.99 12.76 0.57
N GLY A 16 -6.17 12.03 1.34
CA GLY A 16 -6.00 12.27 2.77
C GLY A 16 -5.38 13.64 3.05
N ILE A 17 -4.28 13.98 2.36
CA ILE A 17 -3.65 15.30 2.45
C ILE A 17 -4.65 16.39 2.08
N TRP A 18 -5.37 16.23 0.96
CA TRP A 18 -6.39 17.18 0.55
C TRP A 18 -7.47 17.37 1.62
N GLY A 19 -8.02 16.26 2.15
CA GLY A 19 -9.05 16.29 3.18
C GLY A 19 -8.59 17.01 4.45
N THR A 20 -7.39 16.69 4.95
CA THR A 20 -6.80 17.35 6.11
C THR A 20 -6.58 18.85 5.86
N MET A 21 -6.09 19.22 4.67
CA MET A 21 -5.88 20.62 4.32
C MET A 21 -7.20 21.38 4.10
N ALA A 22 -8.30 20.70 3.79
CA ALA A 22 -9.61 21.33 3.59
C ALA A 22 -10.35 21.64 4.92
N VAL A 23 -9.94 21.06 6.05
CA VAL A 23 -10.60 21.26 7.36
C VAL A 23 -10.79 22.75 7.75
N PRO A 24 -9.81 23.65 7.57
CA PRO A 24 -9.96 25.06 7.92
C PRO A 24 -10.99 25.83 7.07
N LEU A 25 -11.50 25.24 5.97
CA LEU A 25 -12.56 25.85 5.16
C LEU A 25 -13.91 25.89 5.90
N THR A 26 -14.13 24.97 6.83
CA THR A 26 -15.42 24.83 7.55
C THR A 26 -15.27 24.84 9.06
N ASN A 27 -14.05 24.76 9.59
CA ASN A 27 -13.78 24.79 11.03
C ASN A 27 -12.79 25.91 11.40
N ALA A 28 -13.28 26.91 12.12
CA ALA A 28 -12.50 28.07 12.56
C ALA A 28 -11.53 27.79 13.72
N ASP A 29 -11.64 26.64 14.39
CA ASP A 29 -10.77 26.26 15.52
C ASP A 29 -9.37 25.81 15.08
N THR A 30 -9.09 25.82 13.78
CA THR A 30 -7.82 25.37 13.19
C THR A 30 -7.39 26.27 12.04
N SER A 31 -6.17 26.07 11.56
CA SER A 31 -5.59 26.82 10.45
C SER A 31 -4.91 25.89 9.45
N PHE A 32 -4.71 26.35 8.21
CA PHE A 32 -3.96 25.60 7.20
C PHE A 32 -2.55 25.26 7.67
N VAL A 33 -1.90 26.14 8.44
CA VAL A 33 -0.55 25.90 8.98
C VAL A 33 -0.59 24.74 9.98
N THR A 34 -1.56 24.73 10.89
CA THR A 34 -1.74 23.64 11.86
C THR A 34 -1.95 22.29 11.16
N GLN A 35 -2.80 22.26 10.12
CA GLN A 35 -3.06 21.05 9.35
C GLN A 35 -1.83 20.58 8.56
N ALA A 36 -1.08 21.51 7.95
CA ALA A 36 0.14 21.20 7.23
C ALA A 36 1.22 20.59 8.16
N ILE A 37 1.38 21.14 9.37
CA ILE A 37 2.28 20.57 10.38
C ILE A 37 1.87 19.13 10.69
N GLY A 38 0.57 18.86 10.86
CA GLY A 38 0.06 17.51 11.10
C GLY A 38 0.38 16.55 9.96
N VAL A 39 0.09 16.94 8.71
CA VAL A 39 0.40 16.17 7.52
C VAL A 39 1.89 15.83 7.42
N ILE A 40 2.76 16.83 7.58
CA ILE A 40 4.22 16.65 7.50
C ILE A 40 4.71 15.76 8.64
N SER A 41 4.22 15.96 9.86
CA SER A 41 4.64 15.20 11.04
C SER A 41 4.30 13.72 10.88
N ILE A 42 3.05 13.41 10.47
CA ILE A 42 2.62 12.02 10.22
C ILE A 42 3.35 11.44 9.01
N GLY A 43 3.51 12.20 7.92
CA GLY A 43 4.26 11.76 6.74
C GLY A 43 5.70 11.39 7.07
N ALA A 44 6.41 12.25 7.81
CA ALA A 44 7.77 11.98 8.25
C ALA A 44 7.85 10.75 9.17
N PHE A 45 6.95 10.65 10.15
CA PHE A 45 6.89 9.51 11.05
C PHE A 45 6.67 8.19 10.30
N VAL A 46 5.67 8.15 9.40
CA VAL A 46 5.33 6.94 8.64
C VAL A 46 6.46 6.56 7.68
N VAL A 47 7.04 7.51 6.94
CA VAL A 47 8.15 7.22 6.01
C VAL A 47 9.36 6.66 6.76
N VAL A 48 9.77 7.28 7.87
CA VAL A 48 10.93 6.82 8.65
C VAL A 48 10.66 5.44 9.25
N THR A 49 9.53 5.29 9.96
CA THR A 49 9.21 4.05 10.68
C THR A 49 9.01 2.87 9.73
N SER A 50 8.26 3.06 8.65
CA SER A 50 8.02 2.02 7.65
C SER A 50 9.32 1.63 6.92
N SER A 51 10.15 2.60 6.55
CA SER A 51 11.45 2.31 5.90
C SER A 51 12.35 1.47 6.79
N ILE A 52 12.41 1.77 8.09
CA ILE A 52 13.19 0.99 9.06
C ILE A 52 12.63 -0.44 9.14
N ILE A 53 11.31 -0.59 9.33
CA ILE A 53 10.67 -1.91 9.46
C ILE A 53 10.87 -2.73 8.18
N TRP A 54 10.62 -2.15 7.01
CA TRP A 54 10.77 -2.84 5.73
C TRP A 54 12.22 -3.23 5.46
N PHE A 55 13.18 -2.38 5.83
CA PHE A 55 14.59 -2.73 5.72
C PHE A 55 14.95 -3.91 6.63
N ILE A 56 14.50 -3.90 7.89
CA ILE A 56 14.73 -5.02 8.82
C ILE A 56 14.12 -6.31 8.28
N LEU A 57 12.87 -6.28 7.81
CA LEU A 57 12.21 -7.46 7.23
C LEU A 57 12.98 -7.96 6.01
N LYS A 58 13.43 -7.06 5.13
CA LYS A 58 14.20 -7.39 3.93
C LYS A 58 15.50 -8.13 4.24
N VAL A 59 16.24 -7.75 5.28
CA VAL A 59 17.54 -8.35 5.61
C VAL A 59 17.46 -9.55 6.54
N THR A 60 16.33 -9.76 7.21
CA THR A 60 16.16 -10.87 8.17
C THR A 60 15.42 -12.06 7.56
N VAL A 61 14.15 -11.86 7.17
CA VAL A 61 13.25 -12.94 6.71
C VAL A 61 12.86 -12.82 5.24
N GLY A 62 13.09 -11.66 4.62
CA GLY A 62 12.55 -11.32 3.30
C GLY A 62 11.10 -10.82 3.39
N ILE A 63 10.76 -9.86 2.53
CA ILE A 63 9.40 -9.27 2.47
C ILE A 63 8.72 -9.47 1.10
N ARG A 64 9.48 -9.90 0.09
CA ARG A 64 8.99 -10.16 -1.27
C ARG A 64 9.22 -11.64 -1.57
N CYS A 65 8.28 -12.24 -2.30
CA CYS A 65 8.43 -13.60 -2.82
C CYS A 65 9.59 -13.71 -3.81
N SER A 66 9.97 -14.94 -4.14
CA SER A 66 10.95 -15.20 -5.19
C SER A 66 10.39 -14.82 -6.57
N GLU A 67 11.26 -14.58 -7.55
CA GLU A 67 10.81 -14.31 -8.93
C GLU A 67 10.01 -15.49 -9.51
N GLU A 68 10.41 -16.72 -9.19
CA GLU A 68 9.67 -17.94 -9.59
C GLU A 68 8.26 -17.99 -8.99
N ASP A 69 8.12 -17.65 -7.70
CA ASP A 69 6.81 -17.62 -7.03
C ASP A 69 5.94 -16.44 -7.50
N GLU A 70 6.56 -15.29 -7.84
CA GLU A 70 5.88 -14.12 -8.42
C GLU A 70 5.31 -14.46 -9.80
N GLU A 71 6.05 -15.23 -10.62
CA GLU A 71 5.57 -15.72 -11.93
C GLU A 71 4.49 -16.81 -11.81
N LEU A 72 4.63 -17.73 -10.85
CA LEU A 72 3.67 -18.82 -10.62
C LEU A 72 2.35 -18.31 -10.03
N GLY A 73 2.40 -17.26 -9.20
CA GLY A 73 1.30 -16.72 -8.43
C GLY A 73 1.26 -17.29 -7.00
N LEU A 74 1.07 -16.40 -6.01
CA LEU A 74 1.16 -16.74 -4.59
C LEU A 74 0.09 -17.75 -4.14
N ASP A 75 -1.09 -17.77 -4.76
CA ASP A 75 -2.11 -18.78 -4.46
C ASP A 75 -1.57 -20.20 -4.68
N LYS A 76 -0.78 -20.41 -5.75
CA LYS A 76 -0.17 -21.71 -6.04
C LYS A 76 1.08 -21.94 -5.21
N ALA A 77 1.94 -20.95 -5.09
CA ALA A 77 3.22 -21.07 -4.41
C ALA A 77 3.06 -21.29 -2.89
N GLU A 78 2.10 -20.60 -2.27
CA GLU A 78 1.91 -20.63 -0.82
C GLU A 78 0.76 -21.54 -0.38
N LEU A 79 -0.32 -21.62 -1.18
CA LEU A 79 -1.55 -22.34 -0.80
C LEU A 79 -1.78 -23.62 -1.63
N GLY A 80 -1.00 -23.87 -2.67
CA GLY A 80 -1.13 -25.06 -3.53
C GLY A 80 -2.44 -25.12 -4.32
N MET A 81 -3.12 -23.99 -4.50
CA MET A 81 -4.43 -23.91 -5.16
C MET A 81 -4.53 -22.70 -6.10
N GLU A 82 -5.53 -22.68 -6.98
CA GLU A 82 -5.91 -21.48 -7.71
C GLU A 82 -7.03 -20.78 -6.93
N ALA A 83 -7.00 -19.45 -6.77
CA ALA A 83 -8.10 -18.73 -6.14
C ALA A 83 -9.40 -18.83 -6.95
N TYR A 84 -9.30 -19.02 -8.26
CA TYR A 84 -10.40 -19.04 -9.21
C TYR A 84 -10.25 -20.18 -10.24
N PRO A 85 -10.32 -21.45 -9.81
CA PRO A 85 -10.07 -22.62 -10.68
C PRO A 85 -11.07 -22.71 -11.85
N GLU A 86 -12.27 -22.14 -11.69
CA GLU A 86 -13.31 -22.03 -12.71
C GLU A 86 -13.00 -21.02 -13.83
N PHE A 87 -11.97 -20.18 -13.66
CA PHE A 87 -11.47 -19.25 -14.68
C PHE A 87 -10.03 -19.58 -15.13
N GLY A 88 -9.38 -20.56 -14.50
CA GLY A 88 -8.04 -21.04 -14.82
C GLY A 88 -7.99 -22.02 -16.01
N ARG A 89 -6.82 -22.62 -16.26
CA ARG A 89 -6.65 -23.60 -17.37
C ARG A 89 -7.61 -24.80 -17.26
N GLY A 90 -8.08 -25.16 -16.06
CA GLY A 90 -9.08 -26.23 -15.87
C GLY A 90 -10.48 -25.89 -16.43
N SER A 91 -10.78 -24.61 -16.62
CA SER A 91 -12.02 -24.12 -17.24
C SER A 91 -12.03 -24.27 -18.77
N GLN A 92 -10.85 -24.19 -19.39
CA GLN A 92 -10.67 -24.27 -20.85
C GLN A 92 -10.80 -25.70 -21.40
N THR A 93 -11.02 -26.69 -20.54
CA THR A 93 -11.09 -28.13 -20.90
C THR A 93 -12.47 -28.77 -20.69
N MET A 94 -13.53 -27.99 -20.44
CA MET A 94 -14.91 -28.49 -20.54
C MET A 94 -15.56 -28.14 -21.87
#